data_AF-A0A7X1LBF3-F1
#
_entry.id   AF-A0A7X1LBF3-F1
#
_cell.length_a   1.000
_cell.length_b   1.000
_cell.length_c   1.000
_cell.angle_alpha   90.00
_cell.angle_beta   90.00
_cell.angle_gamma   90.00
#
_symmetry.space_group_name_H-M   'P 1'
#
loop_
_entity.id
_entity.type
_entity.pdbx_description
1 polymer ?
#
loop_
_entity_poly.entity_id
_entity_poly.type
_entity_poly.pdbx_seq_one_letter_code
_entity_poly.pdbx_strand_id
1 'polypeptide(L)' 'MRDQNKYTCNEYRQEMILLSLRLRLNKENLPESEKEMIQKQIRQLESTMEMI' A
#
# COMPACT_ATOMS: atom_id res chain seq x y z
N MET A 1 -23.14 -11.83 -15.35
CA MET A 1 -22.94 -11.61 -13.91
C MET A 1 -21.45 -11.48 -13.69
N ARG A 2 -20.96 -10.30 -13.30
CA ARG A 2 -19.51 -10.06 -13.08
C ARG A 2 -19.21 -10.50 -11.66
N ASP A 3 -18.37 -11.52 -11.53
CA ASP A 3 -17.88 -12.08 -10.27
C ASP A 3 -17.10 -11.00 -9.49
N GLN A 4 -17.80 -10.19 -8.69
CA GLN A 4 -17.22 -9.13 -7.85
C GLN A 4 -16.64 -9.68 -6.55
N ASN A 5 -16.05 -10.87 -6.54
CA ASN A 5 -15.60 -11.49 -5.29
C ASN A 5 -14.27 -12.25 -5.38
N LYS A 6 -13.42 -11.90 -6.36
CA LYS A 6 -12.03 -12.33 -6.38
C LYS A 6 -11.09 -11.26 -5.82
N TYR A 7 -11.46 -10.57 -4.75
CA TYR A 7 -10.42 -10.06 -3.86
C TYR A 7 -9.93 -11.27 -3.08
N THR A 8 -8.88 -11.90 -3.59
CA THR A 8 -8.20 -12.95 -2.82
C THR A 8 -7.76 -12.32 -1.50
N CYS A 9 -7.70 -13.11 -0.42
CA CYS A 9 -7.20 -12.62 0.88
C CYS A 9 -5.82 -11.92 0.76
N ASN A 10 -5.06 -12.19 -0.31
CA ASN A 10 -3.82 -11.51 -0.64
C ASN A 10 -4.03 -10.06 -1.11
N GLU A 11 -4.94 -9.79 -2.03
CA GLU A 11 -5.20 -8.42 -2.51
C GLU A 11 -5.73 -7.55 -1.38
N TYR A 12 -6.69 -8.06 -0.61
CA TYR A 12 -7.19 -7.36 0.58
C TYR A 12 -6.07 -7.07 1.59
N ARG A 13 -5.18 -8.05 1.83
CA ARG A 13 -4.03 -7.86 2.73
C ARG A 13 -3.08 -6.79 2.20
N GLN A 14 -2.81 -6.77 0.90
CA GLN A 14 -1.96 -5.77 0.29
C GLN A 14 -2.59 -4.37 0.36
N GLU A 15 -3.90 -4.23 0.14
CA GLU A 15 -4.62 -2.97 0.34
C GLU A 15 -4.54 -2.48 1.79
N MET A 16 -4.69 -3.39 2.77
CA MET A 16 -4.52 -3.05 4.19
C MET A 16 -3.10 -2.57 4.50
N ILE A 17 -2.08 -3.22 3.93
CA ILE A 17 -0.68 -2.80 4.08
C ILE A 17 -0.47 -1.42 3.45
N LEU A 18 -0.97 -1.20 2.24
CA LEU A 18 -0.87 0.08 1.52
C LEU A 18 -1.56 1.22 2.31
N LEU A 19 -2.74 0.95 2.86
CA LEU A 19 -3.46 1.89 3.73
C LEU A 19 -2.63 2.25 4.96
N SER A 20 -2.04 1.27 5.63
CA SER A 20 -1.20 1.49 6.82
C SER A 20 0.05 2.33 6.50
N LEU A 21 0.67 2.12 5.34
CA LEU A 21 1.82 2.88 4.87
C LEU A 21 1.44 4.33 4.54
N ARG A 22 0.28 4.55 3.89
CA ARG A 22 -0.25 5.90 3.62
C ARG A 22 -0.61 6.65 4.90
N LEU A 23 -1.18 5.97 5.89
CA LEU A 23 -1.46 6.56 7.21
C LEU A 23 -0.16 6.97 7.93
N ARG A 24 0.88 6.13 7.86
CA ARG A 24 2.20 6.47 8.40
C ARG A 24 2.84 7.65 7.67
N LEU A 25 2.68 7.73 6.36
CA LEU A 25 3.19 8.83 5.53
C LEU A 25 2.57 10.19 5.91
N ASN A 26 1.33 10.20 6.40
CA ASN A 26 0.62 11.41 6.82
C ASN A 26 0.94 11.84 8.27
N LYS A 27 1.86 11.17 8.97
CA LYS A 27 2.27 11.62 10.31
C LYS A 27 3.07 12.92 10.24
N GLU A 28 2.66 13.90 11.04
CA GLU A 28 3.19 15.28 11.06
C GLU A 28 4.68 15.38 11.47
N ASN A 29 5.22 14.36 12.14
CA ASN A 29 6.62 14.29 12.58
C ASN A 29 7.39 13.11 11.97
N LEU A 30 7.08 12.73 10.73
CA LEU A 30 7.79 11.65 10.06
C LEU A 30 9.16 12.14 9.54
N PRO A 31 10.28 11.56 9.98
CA PRO A 31 11.60 11.94 9.47
C PRO A 31 11.71 11.63 7.99
N GLU A 32 12.45 12.47 7.26
CA GLU A 32 12.55 12.40 5.79
C GLU A 32 13.03 11.02 5.30
N SER A 33 13.98 10.42 6.02
CA SER A 33 14.47 9.07 5.74
C SER A 33 13.38 7.99 5.88
N GLU A 34 12.47 8.11 6.87
CA GLU A 34 11.33 7.19 6.96
C GLU A 34 10.30 7.46 5.88
N LYS A 35 10.09 8.73 5.52
CA LYS A 35 9.20 9.11 4.43
C LYS A 35 9.65 8.47 3.11
N GLU A 36 10.94 8.53 2.80
CA GLU A 36 11.52 7.90 1.62
C GLU A 36 11.39 6.37 1.66
N MET A 37 11.66 5.74 2.82
CA MET A 37 11.49 4.29 2.99
C MET A 37 10.03 3.85 2.80
N ILE A 38 9.07 4.61 3.34
CA ILE A 38 7.64 4.32 3.21
C ILE A 38 7.20 4.49 1.75
N GLN A 39 7.64 5.55 1.07
CA GLN A 39 7.37 5.75 -0.35
C GLN A 39 7.94 4.63 -1.23
N LYS A 40 9.15 4.15 -0.92
CA LYS A 40 9.76 3.02 -1.63
C LYS A 40 8.94 1.74 -1.44
N GLN A 41 8.47 1.47 -0.23
CA GLN A 41 7.61 0.31 0.06
C GLN A 41 6.26 0.41 -0.65
N ILE A 42 5.63 1.59 -0.68
CA ILE A 42 4.38 1.82 -1.42
C ILE A 42 4.58 1.51 -2.91
N ARG A 43 5.63 2.05 -3.55
CA ARG A 43 5.92 1.79 -4.97
C ARG A 43 6.15 0.31 -5.27
N GLN A 44 6.85 -0.41 -4.40
CA GLN A 44 7.06 -1.85 -4.56
C GLN A 44 5.75 -2.63 -4.43
N LEU A 45 4.90 -2.24 -3.49
CA LEU A 45 3.60 -2.88 -3.28
C LEU A 45 2.66 -2.63 -4.47
N GLU A 46 2.56 -1.38 -4.94
CA GLU A 46 1.76 -0.99 -6.11
C GLU A 46 2.21 -1.72 -7.38
N SER A 47 3.53 -1.90 -7.58
CA SER A 47 4.05 -2.69 -8.70
C SER A 47 3.75 -4.19 -8.59
N THR A 48 3.72 -4.74 -7.36
CA THR A 48 3.37 -6.15 -7.12
C THR A 48 1.88 -6.42 -7.32
N MET A 49 1.05 -5.41 -7.06
CA MET A 49 -0.40 -5.46 -7.27
C MET A 49 -0.81 -5.19 -8.73
N GLU A 50 0.15 -4.99 -9.64
CA GLU A 50 -0.09 -4.55 -11.04
C GLU A 50 -0.99 -3.31 -11.11
N MET A 51 -0.89 -2.41 -10.12
CA MET A 51 -1.76 -1.24 -10.00
C MET A 51 -1.28 -0.04 -10.86
N ILE A 52 -0.41 -0.31 -11.85
CA ILE A 52 0.16 0.62 -12.86
C ILE A 52 0.29 -0.11 -14.19
#